data_AF-A0A9C9EPW4-F1
#
_entry.id   AF-A0A9C9EPW4-F1
#
_cell.length_a   1.000
_cell.length_b   1.000
_cell.length_c   1.000
_cell.angle_alpha   90.00
_cell.angle_beta   90.00
_cell.angle_gamma   90.00
#
_symmetry.space_group_name_H-M   'P 1'
#
loop_
_entity.id
_entity.type
_entity.pdbx_description
1 polymer ?
#
loop_
_entity_poly.entity_id
_entity_poly.type
_entity_poly.pdbx_seq_one_letter_code
_entity_poly.pdbx_strand_id
1 'polypeptide(L)'
;MERESSNGIPGRIKRFVFGRAISPMEPGVFRKLSLVAFLAWIGLGADGISSSCYGPAEGFLALGGHTYLAIILALLTALTVFVISASYKQVMEKFPTGGGSYLVASKL
;
A
#
# COMPACT_ATOMS: atom_id res chain seq x y z
N MET A 1 -14.06 3.00 -42.70
CA MET A 1 -14.91 1.80 -42.78
C MET A 1 -15.59 1.65 -41.43
N GLU A 2 -16.83 2.13 -41.37
CA GLU A 2 -17.75 2.13 -40.23
C GLU A 2 -17.64 0.90 -39.32
N ARG A 3 -17.59 1.12 -38.01
CA ARG A 3 -18.12 0.15 -37.05
C ARG A 3 -19.47 0.65 -36.58
N GLU A 4 -20.50 0.07 -37.17
CA GLU A 4 -21.90 0.25 -36.80
C GLU A 4 -22.11 0.09 -35.29
N SER A 5 -22.83 1.06 -34.74
CA SER A 5 -23.41 1.07 -33.42
C SER A 5 -24.48 -0.02 -33.30
N SER A 6 -24.10 -1.23 -32.87
CA SER A 6 -25.08 -2.23 -32.45
C SER A 6 -25.54 -1.94 -31.02
N ASN A 7 -26.64 -1.19 -30.90
CA ASN A 7 -27.42 -0.95 -29.68
C ASN A 7 -28.19 -2.23 -29.25
N GLY A 8 -27.49 -3.34 -29.03
CA GLY A 8 -28.08 -4.57 -28.51
C GLY A 8 -28.22 -4.56 -26.98
N ILE A 9 -29.38 -5.00 -26.47
CA ILE A 9 -29.65 -5.36 -25.07
C ILE A 9 -28.45 -6.10 -24.40
N PRO A 10 -27.79 -7.09 -25.02
CA PRO A 10 -26.62 -7.76 -24.43
C PRO A 10 -25.42 -6.82 -24.17
N GLY A 11 -25.20 -5.81 -25.02
CA GLY A 11 -24.14 -4.83 -24.84
C GLY A 11 -24.38 -3.89 -23.65
N ARG A 12 -25.65 -3.61 -23.36
CA ARG A 12 -26.07 -2.78 -22.22
C ARG A 12 -25.91 -3.52 -20.89
N ILE A 13 -26.25 -4.81 -20.85
CA ILE A 13 -26.04 -5.69 -19.68
C ILE A 13 -24.54 -5.85 -19.40
N LYS A 14 -23.72 -6.11 -20.44
CA LYS A 14 -22.26 -6.16 -20.29
C LYS A 14 -21.69 -4.86 -19.73
N ARG A 15 -22.16 -3.69 -20.22
CA ARG A 15 -21.71 -2.38 -19.74
C ARG A 15 -22.19 -2.06 -18.32
N PHE A 16 -23.31 -2.62 -17.88
CA PHE A 16 -23.79 -2.47 -16.50
C PHE A 16 -22.98 -3.34 -15.52
N VAL A 17 -22.64 -4.58 -15.90
CA VAL A 17 -21.88 -5.51 -15.05
C VAL A 17 -20.39 -5.18 -14.99
N PHE A 18 -19.76 -4.86 -16.13
CA PHE A 18 -18.32 -4.59 -16.21
C PHE A 18 -17.96 -3.08 -16.20
N GLY A 19 -18.95 -2.20 -16.31
CA GLY A 19 -18.72 -0.76 -16.42
C GLY A 19 -18.34 -0.28 -17.83
N ARG A 20 -18.34 1.05 -18.01
CA ARG A 20 -17.87 1.69 -19.25
C ARG A 20 -16.34 1.59 -19.30
N ALA A 21 -15.77 1.34 -20.49
CA ALA A 21 -14.31 1.39 -20.68
C ALA A 21 -13.77 2.72 -20.14
N ILE A 22 -12.93 2.65 -19.12
CA ILE A 22 -12.29 3.82 -18.50
C ILE A 22 -11.19 4.25 -19.46
N SER A 23 -11.36 5.43 -20.05
CA SER A 23 -10.32 6.01 -20.89
C SER A 23 -9.29 6.70 -19.97
N PRO A 24 -7.99 6.35 -20.03
CA PRO A 24 -6.96 6.96 -19.18
C PRO A 24 -6.79 8.48 -19.44
N MET A 25 -7.32 8.98 -20.56
CA MET A 25 -7.32 10.41 -20.91
C MET A 25 -8.59 11.17 -20.47
N GLU A 26 -9.51 10.55 -19.72
CA GLU A 26 -10.67 11.28 -19.17
C GLU A 26 -10.23 12.25 -18.06
N PRO A 27 -10.64 13.54 -18.10
CA PRO A 27 -10.19 14.56 -17.15
C PRO A 27 -10.50 14.24 -15.67
N GLY A 28 -11.50 13.40 -15.40
CA GLY A 28 -11.88 12.98 -14.05
C GLY A 28 -11.08 11.82 -13.48
N VAL A 29 -10.38 11.03 -14.32
CA VAL A 29 -9.64 9.83 -13.91
C VAL A 29 -8.37 10.21 -13.16
N PHE A 30 -7.60 11.16 -13.70
CA PHE A 30 -6.39 11.67 -13.05
C PHE A 30 -6.68 12.24 -11.65
N ARG A 31 -7.76 13.02 -11.49
CA ARG A 31 -8.17 13.57 -10.19
C ARG A 31 -8.48 12.49 -9.16
N LYS A 32 -9.10 11.38 -9.57
CA LYS A 32 -9.41 10.28 -8.66
C LYS A 32 -8.15 9.49 -8.29
N LEU A 33 -7.28 9.21 -9.27
CA LEU A 33 -6.01 8.54 -9.04
C LEU A 33 -5.08 9.34 -8.13
N SER A 34 -4.97 10.66 -8.33
CA SER A 34 -4.16 11.51 -7.47
C SER A 34 -4.70 11.56 -6.04
N LEU A 35 -6.03 11.63 -5.86
CA LEU A 35 -6.65 11.62 -4.55
C LEU A 35 -6.44 10.28 -3.82
N VAL A 36 -6.58 9.16 -4.53
CA VAL A 36 -6.31 7.82 -3.98
C VAL A 36 -4.84 7.68 -3.60
N ALA A 37 -3.91 8.10 -4.46
CA ALA A 37 -2.49 8.08 -4.17
C ALA A 37 -2.13 8.96 -2.95
N PHE A 38 -2.73 10.14 -2.86
CA PHE A 38 -2.55 11.06 -1.74
C PHE A 38 -3.08 10.46 -0.42
N LEU A 39 -4.28 9.90 -0.43
CA LEU A 39 -4.86 9.23 0.73
C LEU A 39 -4.05 7.99 1.14
N ALA A 40 -3.58 7.20 0.18
CA ALA A 40 -2.73 6.04 0.46
C ALA A 40 -1.40 6.46 1.08
N TRP A 41 -0.78 7.54 0.60
CA TRP A 41 0.44 8.09 1.19
C TRP A 41 0.22 8.56 2.63
N ILE A 42 -0.88 9.26 2.90
CA ILE A 42 -1.24 9.69 4.26
C ILE A 42 -1.48 8.46 5.15
N GLY A 43 -2.24 7.47 4.69
CA GLY A 43 -2.53 6.26 5.47
C GLY A 43 -1.27 5.45 5.78
N LEU A 44 -0.38 5.29 4.80
CA LEU A 44 0.90 4.61 4.96
C LEU A 44 1.85 5.37 5.90
N GLY A 45 1.86 6.71 5.86
CA GLY A 45 2.64 7.53 6.78
C GLY A 45 2.07 7.56 8.21
N ALA A 46 0.75 7.59 8.35
CA ALA A 46 0.06 7.64 9.64
C ALA A 46 0.29 6.37 10.48
N ASP A 47 0.42 5.20 9.83
CA ASP A 47 0.67 3.92 10.49
C ASP A 47 2.00 3.91 11.29
N GLY A 48 3.07 4.43 10.70
CA GLY A 48 4.37 4.55 11.36
C GLY A 48 4.40 5.60 12.48
N ILE A 49 3.73 6.75 12.27
CA ILE A 49 3.63 7.80 13.29
C ILE A 49 2.84 7.30 14.50
N SER A 50 1.71 6.63 14.27
CA SER A 50 0.89 6.03 15.33
C SER A 50 1.67 5.00 16.15
N SER A 51 2.41 4.10 15.48
CA SER A 51 3.26 3.12 16.16
C SER A 51 4.36 3.76 17.01
N SER A 52 4.89 4.90 16.58
CA SER A 52 5.94 5.64 17.30
C SER A 52 5.44 6.40 18.54
N CYS A 53 4.14 6.73 18.60
CA CYS A 53 3.55 7.38 19.78
C CYS A 53 3.28 6.40 20.93
N TYR A 54 2.94 5.14 20.62
CA TYR A 54 2.59 4.15 21.64
C TYR A 54 3.69 3.13 21.91
N GLY A 55 4.39 2.66 20.88
CA GLY A 55 5.38 1.58 20.98
C GLY A 55 6.52 1.86 21.96
N PRO A 56 7.20 3.02 21.91
CA PRO A 56 8.30 3.33 22.81
C PRO A 56 7.88 3.43 24.28
N ALA A 57 6.70 4.02 24.54
CA ALA A 57 6.19 4.18 25.90
C ALA A 57 5.82 2.83 26.51
N GLU A 58 5.07 2.00 25.79
CA GLU A 58 4.72 0.64 26.21
C GLU A 58 5.97 -0.25 26.37
N GLY A 59 6.91 -0.15 25.44
CA GLY A 59 8.19 -0.85 25.51
C GLY A 59 9.00 -0.47 26.74
N PHE A 60 9.07 0.82 27.09
CA PHE A 60 9.78 1.29 28.27
C PHE A 60 9.08 0.86 29.57
N LEU A 61 7.75 0.90 29.63
CA LEU A 61 7.00 0.41 30.80
C LEU A 61 7.21 -1.09 31.02
N ALA A 62 7.29 -1.88 29.94
CA ALA A 62 7.57 -3.32 30.02
C ALA A 62 8.95 -3.66 30.60
N LEU A 63 9.92 -2.73 30.59
CA LEU A 63 11.23 -2.92 31.21
C LEU A 63 11.18 -2.84 32.75
N GLY A 64 10.16 -2.20 33.32
CA GLY A 64 10.03 -2.02 34.76
C GLY A 64 11.26 -1.37 35.39
N GLY A 65 11.93 -2.08 36.31
CA GLY A 65 13.13 -1.58 37.00
C GLY A 65 14.43 -1.66 36.19
N HIS A 66 14.43 -2.31 35.02
CA HIS A 66 15.64 -2.55 34.21
C HIS A 66 15.84 -1.50 33.13
N THR A 67 15.77 -0.22 33.49
CA THR A 67 15.82 0.91 32.55
C THR A 67 17.11 1.01 31.75
N TYR A 68 18.22 0.42 32.21
CA TYR A 68 19.47 0.35 31.46
C TYR A 68 19.33 -0.43 30.14
N LEU A 69 18.34 -1.33 30.03
CA LEU A 69 18.05 -2.07 28.80
C LEU A 69 17.33 -1.21 27.74
N ALA A 70 16.84 -0.02 28.09
CA ALA A 70 16.03 0.80 27.19
C ALA A 70 16.79 1.19 25.92
N ILE A 71 18.09 1.48 26.06
CA ILE A 71 18.96 1.81 24.92
C ILE A 71 19.13 0.59 24.01
N ILE A 72 19.35 -0.59 24.60
CA ILE A 72 19.48 -1.84 23.84
C ILE A 72 18.16 -2.15 23.12
N LEU A 73 17.02 -2.00 23.78
CA LEU A 73 15.70 -2.18 23.19
C LEU A 73 15.49 -1.23 22.00
N ALA A 74 15.81 0.06 22.16
CA ALA A 74 15.67 1.06 21.11
C ALA A 74 16.55 0.72 19.89
N LEU A 75 17.81 0.31 20.12
CA LEU A 75 18.73 -0.10 19.05
C LEU A 75 18.24 -1.35 18.34
N LEU A 76 17.77 -2.37 19.06
CA LEU A 76 17.22 -3.58 18.47
C LEU A 76 15.96 -3.29 17.64
N THR A 77 15.10 -2.39 18.13
CA THR A 77 13.89 -1.97 17.40
C THR A 77 14.25 -1.19 16.13
N ALA A 78 15.24 -0.30 16.19
CA ALA A 78 15.72 0.40 15.00
C ALA A 78 16.32 -0.57 13.98
N LEU A 79 17.09 -1.55 14.45
CA LEU A 79 17.70 -2.58 13.61
C LEU A 79 16.64 -3.45 12.92
N THR A 80 15.59 -3.88 13.62
CA THR A 80 14.53 -4.70 13.01
C THR A 80 13.78 -3.93 11.93
N VAL A 81 13.41 -2.67 12.19
CA VAL A 81 12.78 -1.79 11.19
C VAL A 81 13.69 -1.61 9.97
N PHE A 82 14.99 -1.43 10.18
CA PHE A 82 15.96 -1.32 9.10
C PHE A 82 16.03 -2.60 8.23
N VAL A 83 16.11 -3.76 8.86
CA VAL A 83 16.15 -5.06 8.16
C VAL A 83 14.88 -5.32 7.35
N ILE A 84 13.71 -5.03 7.93
CA ILE A 84 12.41 -5.18 7.25
C ILE A 84 12.34 -4.21 6.06
N SER A 85 12.71 -2.94 6.25
CA SER A 85 12.72 -1.93 5.19
C SER A 85 13.66 -2.32 4.03
N ALA A 86 14.87 -2.79 4.34
CA ALA A 86 15.84 -3.26 3.34
C ALA A 86 15.32 -4.49 2.57
N SER A 87 14.61 -5.39 3.25
CA SER A 87 13.98 -6.56 2.62
C SER A 87 12.84 -6.16 1.69
N TYR A 88 11.97 -5.24 2.13
CA TYR A 88 10.88 -4.71 1.31
C TYR A 88 11.40 -3.98 0.07
N LYS A 89 12.48 -3.22 0.19
CA LYS A 89 13.13 -2.55 -0.95
C LYS A 89 13.52 -3.56 -2.04
N GLN A 90 14.13 -4.68 -1.65
CA GLN A 90 14.53 -5.74 -2.59
C GLN A 90 13.33 -6.39 -3.28
N VAL A 91 12.22 -6.59 -2.54
CA VAL A 91 10.98 -7.15 -3.11
C VAL A 91 10.39 -6.19 -4.13
N MET A 92 10.35 -4.89 -3.84
CA MET A 92 9.85 -3.88 -4.78
C MET A 92 10.68 -3.80 -6.06
N GLU A 93 12.00 -3.93 -5.96
CA GLU A 93 12.91 -3.90 -7.11
C GLU A 93 12.73 -5.13 -8.03
N LYS A 94 12.51 -6.32 -7.45
CA LYS A 94 12.28 -7.56 -8.21
C LYS A 94 10.89 -7.65 -8.84
N PHE A 95 9.89 -6.94 -8.32
CA PHE A 95 8.50 -6.99 -8.80
C PHE A 95 7.95 -5.59 -9.15
N PRO A 96 8.45 -4.96 -10.24
CA PRO A 96 8.11 -3.58 -10.60
C PRO A 96 6.68 -3.41 -11.10
N THR A 97 5.99 -4.49 -11.50
CA THR A 97 4.62 -4.43 -12.02
C THR A 97 3.56 -4.14 -10.96
N GLY A 98 3.90 -4.16 -9.67
CA GLY A 98 3.01 -3.79 -8.57
C GLY A 98 1.83 -4.75 -8.40
N GLY A 99 1.87 -5.57 -7.35
CA GLY A 99 0.76 -6.47 -7.01
C GLY A 99 0.73 -6.96 -5.56
N GLY A 100 1.50 -6.32 -4.69
CA GLY A 100 1.64 -6.70 -3.29
C GLY A 100 2.30 -8.07 -3.08
N SER A 101 2.33 -8.50 -1.82
CA SER A 101 2.85 -9.82 -1.40
C SER A 101 2.14 -11.00 -2.07
N TYR A 102 0.90 -10.82 -2.53
CA TYR A 102 0.12 -11.86 -3.20
C TYR A 102 0.72 -12.31 -4.54
N LEU A 103 1.28 -11.37 -5.31
CA LEU A 103 1.94 -11.67 -6.59
C LEU A 103 3.28 -12.39 -6.37
N VAL A 104 3.92 -12.16 -5.22
CA VAL A 104 5.13 -12.89 -4.81
C VAL A 104 4.78 -14.32 -4.38
N ALA A 105 3.72 -14.49 -3.59
CA ALA A 105 3.27 -15.80 -3.09
C ALA A 105 2.79 -16.74 -4.21
N SER A 106 2.27 -16.20 -5.32
CA SER A 106 1.78 -16.98 -6.47
C SER A 106 2.85 -17.28 -7.53
N LYS A 107 4.09 -16.82 -7.31
CA LYS A 107 5.27 -17.14 -8.14
C LYS A 107 6.17 -18.22 -7.50
N LEU A 108 5.86 -18.66 -6.28
CA LEU A 108 6.34 -19.91 -5.68
C LEU A 108 5.45 -21.07 -6.12
#